data_AF-A0A3L7ZU43-F1
#
_entry.id   AF-A0A3L7ZU43-F1
#
_cell.length_a   1.000
_cell.length_b   1.000
_cell.length_c   1.000
_cell.angle_alpha   90.00
_cell.angle_beta   90.00
_cell.angle_gamma   90.00
#
_symmetry.space_group_name_H-M   'P 1'
#
loop_
_entity.id
_entity.type
_entity.pdbx_description
1 polymer ?
#
loop_
_entity_poly.entity_id
_entity_poly.type
_entity_poly.pdbx_seq_one_letter_code
_entity_poly.pdbx_strand_id
1 'polypeptide(L)'
;MAFLTIQELNTHLHDELVETITRGDATIAEAAIDAAIAEAKGYLTRFDCTRIFSASGSKRNQLLLIFVKDIAIWHLINLCNAGTELQFRQDRYERAIDWLKAVQRGDVSPDLPDRETEEETGSNTPIGPIAYGSNPKRCQHF
;
A
#
# COMPACT_ATOMS: atom_id res chain seq x y z
N MET A 1 -14.33 -7.45 -3.73
CA MET A 1 -14.50 -6.83 -2.40
C MET A 1 -13.37 -5.82 -2.21
N ALA A 2 -13.64 -4.67 -1.59
CA ALA A 2 -12.62 -3.65 -1.34
C ALA A 2 -11.66 -4.08 -0.21
N PHE A 3 -10.39 -3.68 -0.30
CA PHE A 3 -9.37 -3.97 0.73
C PHE A 3 -9.67 -3.27 2.06
N LEU A 4 -10.17 -2.04 1.98
CA LEU A 4 -10.53 -1.15 3.09
C LEU A 4 -11.91 -0.55 2.79
N THR A 5 -12.81 -0.54 3.77
CA THR A 5 -14.12 0.12 3.65
C THR A 5 -14.19 1.41 4.45
N ILE A 6 -15.16 2.28 4.12
CA ILE A 6 -15.38 3.54 4.85
C ILE A 6 -15.64 3.28 6.34
N GLN A 7 -16.43 2.26 6.68
CA GLN A 7 -16.73 1.91 8.08
C GLN A 7 -15.46 1.51 8.86
N GLU A 8 -14.46 0.96 8.18
CA GLU A 8 -13.19 0.59 8.82
C GLU A 8 -12.31 1.82 9.12
N LEU A 9 -12.56 2.98 8.50
CA LEU A 9 -11.94 4.25 8.88
C LEU A 9 -12.35 4.70 10.28
N ASN A 10 -13.54 4.30 10.75
CA ASN A 10 -14.07 4.66 12.07
C ASN A 10 -13.19 4.21 13.24
N THR A 11 -12.32 3.22 12.99
CA THR A 11 -11.33 2.76 13.97
C THR A 11 -10.18 3.74 14.18
N HIS A 12 -9.99 4.68 13.25
CA HIS A 12 -8.89 5.64 13.27
C HIS A 12 -9.40 7.09 13.28
N LEU A 13 -10.60 7.38 12.80
CA LEU A 13 -11.26 8.69 12.91
C LEU A 13 -12.75 8.47 13.16
N HIS A 14 -13.32 9.06 14.22
CA HIS A 14 -14.74 8.85 14.56
C HIS A 14 -15.68 9.17 13.38
N ASP A 15 -16.80 8.45 13.31
CA ASP A 15 -17.79 8.56 12.23
C ASP A 15 -18.33 9.98 12.08
N GLU A 16 -18.62 10.66 13.20
CA GLU A 16 -19.05 12.06 13.24
C GLU A 16 -18.05 13.01 12.59
N LEU A 17 -16.74 12.74 12.72
CA LEU A 17 -15.69 13.54 12.11
C LEU A 17 -15.56 13.22 10.62
N VAL A 18 -15.65 11.95 10.24
CA VAL A 18 -15.68 11.53 8.82
C VAL A 18 -16.87 12.17 8.11
N GLU A 19 -18.06 12.15 8.71
CA GLU A 19 -19.26 12.79 8.17
C GLU A 19 -19.11 14.31 8.09
N THR A 20 -18.53 14.94 9.11
CA THR A 20 -18.27 16.39 9.12
C THR A 20 -17.32 16.82 7.99
N ILE A 21 -16.25 16.05 7.77
CA ILE A 21 -15.27 16.35 6.72
C ILE A 21 -15.87 16.12 5.33
N THR A 22 -16.56 14.99 5.16
CA THR A 22 -17.16 14.63 3.86
C THR A 22 -18.47 15.37 3.57
N ARG A 23 -19.09 16.00 4.58
CA ARG A 23 -20.42 16.62 4.50
C ARG A 23 -21.50 15.64 3.99
N GLY A 24 -21.36 14.36 4.35
CA GLY A 24 -22.24 13.28 3.92
C GLY A 24 -21.97 12.73 2.52
N ASP A 25 -20.94 13.22 1.81
CA ASP A 25 -20.54 12.68 0.51
C ASP A 25 -19.52 11.54 0.66
N ALA A 26 -20.01 10.31 0.60
CA ALA A 26 -19.19 9.11 0.71
C ALA A 26 -18.07 9.03 -0.34
N THR A 27 -18.24 9.66 -1.52
CA THR A 27 -17.25 9.59 -2.61
C THR A 27 -15.92 10.25 -2.23
N ILE A 28 -15.94 11.22 -1.31
CA ILE A 28 -14.74 11.86 -0.79
C ILE A 28 -13.91 10.87 0.04
N ALA A 29 -14.57 10.06 0.88
CA ALA A 29 -13.89 9.04 1.66
C ALA A 29 -13.39 7.89 0.78
N GLU A 30 -14.17 7.50 -0.24
CA GLU A 30 -13.75 6.49 -1.23
C GLU A 30 -12.50 6.95 -2.00
N ALA A 31 -12.47 8.20 -2.47
CA ALA A 31 -11.31 8.76 -3.15
C ALA A 31 -10.06 8.80 -2.26
N ALA A 32 -10.20 9.10 -0.97
CA ALA A 32 -9.09 9.07 -0.02
C ALA A 32 -8.56 7.65 0.22
N ILE A 33 -9.45 6.65 0.27
CA ILE A 33 -9.07 5.23 0.36
C ILE A 33 -8.33 4.79 -0.91
N ASP A 34 -8.85 5.15 -2.09
CA ASP A 34 -8.23 4.79 -3.37
C ASP A 34 -6.84 5.42 -3.51
N ALA A 35 -6.68 6.68 -3.11
CA ALA A 35 -5.39 7.36 -3.07
C ALA A 35 -4.40 6.64 -2.14
N ALA A 36 -4.84 6.27 -0.93
CA ALA A 36 -4.01 5.56 0.04
C ALA A 36 -3.57 4.16 -0.46
N ILE A 37 -4.47 3.43 -1.12
CA ILE A 37 -4.16 2.14 -1.73
C ILE A 37 -3.17 2.32 -2.88
N ALA A 38 -3.36 3.32 -3.74
CA ALA A 38 -2.46 3.60 -4.85
C ALA A 38 -1.05 3.96 -4.36
N GLU A 39 -0.96 4.78 -3.30
CA GLU A 39 0.31 5.15 -2.68
C GLU A 39 1.02 3.93 -2.08
N ALA A 40 0.32 3.11 -1.28
CA ALA A 40 0.89 1.90 -0.69
C ALA A 40 1.37 0.91 -1.77
N LYS A 41 0.62 0.75 -2.88
CA LYS A 41 1.02 -0.09 -4.02
C LYS A 41 2.35 0.35 -4.64
N GLY A 42 2.64 1.65 -4.66
CA GLY A 42 3.88 2.19 -5.20
C GLY A 42 5.15 1.68 -4.48
N TYR A 43 5.02 1.38 -3.18
CA TYR A 43 6.13 0.85 -2.38
C TYR A 43 6.23 -0.67 -2.37
N LEU A 44 5.11 -1.37 -2.62
CA LEU A 44 5.00 -2.83 -2.52
C LEU A 44 5.16 -3.55 -3.86
N THR A 45 5.78 -2.93 -4.87
CA THR A 45 5.90 -3.45 -6.24
C THR A 45 6.62 -4.81 -6.35
N ARG A 46 7.40 -5.19 -5.34
CA ARG A 46 8.04 -6.51 -5.20
C ARG A 46 7.02 -7.65 -4.97
N PHE A 47 5.90 -7.34 -4.33
CA PHE A 47 4.89 -8.32 -3.90
C PHE A 47 3.73 -8.41 -4.91
N ASP A 48 2.88 -9.41 -4.73
CA ASP A 48 1.62 -9.51 -5.47
C ASP A 48 0.59 -8.50 -4.94
N CYS A 49 0.67 -7.27 -5.42
CA CYS A 49 -0.28 -6.20 -5.09
C CYS A 49 -1.73 -6.59 -5.41
N THR A 50 -1.99 -7.39 -6.45
CA THR A 50 -3.35 -7.80 -6.79
C THR A 50 -3.91 -8.70 -5.70
N ARG A 51 -3.13 -9.69 -5.24
CA ARG A 51 -3.53 -10.59 -4.17
C ARG A 51 -3.62 -9.91 -2.81
N ILE A 52 -2.68 -9.00 -2.50
CA ILE A 52 -2.69 -8.21 -1.27
C ILE A 52 -3.98 -7.38 -1.17
N PHE A 53 -4.26 -6.57 -2.18
CA PHE A 53 -5.37 -5.61 -2.14
C PHE A 53 -6.72 -6.22 -2.56
N SER A 54 -6.76 -7.51 -2.91
CA SER A 54 -8.02 -8.27 -3.06
C SER A 54 -8.37 -9.11 -1.83
N ALA A 55 -7.46 -9.22 -0.85
CA ALA A 55 -7.70 -9.97 0.37
C ALA A 55 -8.81 -9.35 1.24
N SER A 56 -9.55 -10.19 1.96
CA SER A 56 -10.63 -9.79 2.85
C SER A 56 -10.58 -10.53 4.19
N GLY A 57 -11.24 -9.97 5.21
CA GLY A 57 -11.32 -10.57 6.55
C GLY A 57 -9.95 -10.81 7.17
N SER A 58 -9.73 -12.02 7.69
CA SER A 58 -8.49 -12.46 8.34
C SER A 58 -7.32 -12.71 7.38
N LYS A 59 -7.56 -12.73 6.07
CA LYS A 59 -6.49 -12.90 5.06
C LYS A 59 -5.69 -11.61 4.81
N ARG A 60 -6.17 -10.47 5.32
CA ARG A 60 -5.48 -9.19 5.20
C ARG A 60 -4.35 -9.12 6.21
N ASN A 61 -3.20 -8.63 5.77
CA ASN A 61 -2.12 -8.24 6.67
C ASN A 61 -2.60 -7.06 7.54
N GLN A 62 -2.73 -7.29 8.84
CA GLN A 62 -3.34 -6.31 9.76
C GLN A 62 -2.49 -5.06 9.93
N LEU A 63 -1.16 -5.19 9.87
CA LEU A 63 -0.26 -4.04 9.98
C LEU A 63 -0.37 -3.14 8.74
N LEU A 64 -0.39 -3.75 7.55
CA LEU A 64 -0.62 -3.00 6.30
C LEU A 64 -1.99 -2.31 6.32
N LEU A 65 -3.03 -2.98 6.84
CA LEU A 65 -4.36 -2.39 6.96
C LEU A 65 -4.38 -1.14 7.86
N ILE A 66 -3.63 -1.15 8.98
CA ILE A 66 -3.46 0.02 9.85
C ILE A 66 -2.79 1.16 9.07
N PHE A 67 -1.69 0.88 8.38
CA PHE A 67 -0.97 1.92 7.64
C PHE A 67 -1.76 2.51 6.48
N VAL A 68 -2.51 1.70 5.74
CA VAL A 68 -3.39 2.22 4.67
C VAL A 68 -4.50 3.10 5.25
N LYS A 69 -5.01 2.81 6.45
CA LYS A 69 -5.97 3.69 7.16
C LYS A 69 -5.35 5.01 7.59
N ASP A 70 -4.14 4.98 8.13
CA ASP A 70 -3.40 6.19 8.52
C ASP A 70 -3.18 7.10 7.31
N ILE A 71 -2.79 6.54 6.15
CA ILE A 71 -2.62 7.27 4.89
C ILE A 71 -3.96 7.82 4.38
N ALA A 72 -5.04 7.01 4.41
CA ALA A 72 -6.37 7.45 3.97
C ALA A 72 -6.89 8.63 4.79
N ILE A 73 -6.70 8.60 6.12
CA ILE A 73 -7.11 9.69 7.00
C ILE A 73 -6.29 10.94 6.74
N TRP A 74 -4.98 10.81 6.52
CA TRP A 74 -4.14 11.95 6.17
C TRP A 74 -4.63 12.67 4.91
N HIS A 75 -4.98 11.91 3.86
CA HIS A 75 -5.58 12.46 2.65
C HIS A 75 -6.95 13.09 2.89
N LEU A 76 -7.76 12.49 3.77
CA LEU A 76 -9.12 12.97 4.08
C LEU A 76 -9.13 14.28 4.87
N ILE A 77 -8.33 14.38 5.94
CA ILE A 77 -8.30 15.56 6.84
C ILE A 77 -7.67 16.81 6.19
N ASN A 78 -7.04 16.66 5.02
CA ASN A 78 -6.56 17.79 4.23
C ASN A 78 -7.71 18.71 3.79
N LEU A 79 -8.93 18.18 3.65
CA LEU A 79 -10.12 18.97 3.35
C LEU A 79 -10.59 19.81 4.56
N CYS A 80 -10.57 19.22 5.75
CA CYS A 80 -10.92 19.88 7.00
C CYS A 80 -10.34 19.10 8.19
N ASN A 81 -9.67 19.80 9.11
CA ASN A 81 -9.03 19.25 10.30
C ASN A 81 -9.97 19.25 11.53
N ALA A 82 -11.27 18.98 11.32
CA ALA A 82 -12.26 19.02 12.38
C ALA A 82 -11.91 18.07 13.53
N GLY A 83 -11.75 18.61 14.75
CA GLY A 83 -11.51 17.82 15.96
C GLY A 83 -10.27 16.92 15.92
N THR A 84 -9.29 17.22 15.06
CA THR A 84 -8.12 16.35 14.84
C THR A 84 -6.81 16.99 15.25
N GLU A 85 -6.02 16.29 16.06
CA GLU A 85 -4.65 16.70 16.36
C GLU A 85 -3.73 16.40 15.17
N LEU A 86 -3.42 17.44 14.38
CA LEU A 86 -2.68 17.31 13.12
C LEU A 86 -1.29 16.69 13.30
N GLN A 87 -0.57 17.05 14.38
CA GLN A 87 0.77 16.49 14.64
C GLN A 87 0.71 14.98 14.82
N PHE A 88 -0.24 14.48 15.63
CA PHE A 88 -0.42 13.04 15.82
C PHE A 88 -0.76 12.32 14.51
N ARG A 89 -1.57 12.95 13.63
CA ARG A 89 -1.90 12.38 12.31
C ARG A 89 -0.70 12.37 11.38
N GLN A 90 0.10 13.43 11.40
CA GLN A 90 1.34 13.50 10.65
C GLN A 90 2.33 12.42 11.11
N ASP A 91 2.55 12.26 12.41
CA ASP A 91 3.46 11.25 12.97
C ASP A 91 3.04 9.82 12.56
N ARG A 92 1.73 9.55 12.53
CA ARG A 92 1.17 8.26 12.07
C ARG A 92 1.39 8.04 10.58
N TYR A 93 1.13 9.06 9.76
CA TYR A 93 1.38 9.02 8.32
C TYR A 93 2.86 8.81 8.02
N GLU A 94 3.75 9.59 8.65
CA GLU A 94 5.20 9.46 8.45
C GLU A 94 5.70 8.07 8.85
N ARG A 95 5.22 7.51 9.97
CA ARG A 95 5.53 6.14 10.37
C ARG A 95 5.07 5.10 9.35
N ALA A 96 3.89 5.27 8.74
CA ALA A 96 3.39 4.39 7.69
C ALA A 96 4.30 4.44 6.44
N ILE A 97 4.67 5.64 6.01
CA ILE A 97 5.56 5.86 4.87
C ILE A 97 6.97 5.31 5.13
N ASP A 98 7.51 5.51 6.33
CA ASP A 98 8.83 4.99 6.70
C ASP A 98 8.86 3.47 6.71
N TRP A 99 7.80 2.83 7.20
CA TRP A 99 7.66 1.38 7.13
C TRP A 99 7.58 0.91 5.67
N LEU A 100 6.74 1.53 4.83
CA LEU A 100 6.62 1.19 3.41
C LEU A 100 7.95 1.34 2.67
N LYS A 101 8.71 2.40 2.93
CA LYS A 101 10.06 2.60 2.39
C LYS A 101 11.04 1.54 2.88
N ALA A 102 10.99 1.17 4.16
CA ALA A 102 11.85 0.11 4.70
C ALA A 102 11.54 -1.26 4.06
N VAL A 103 10.26 -1.55 3.81
CA VAL A 103 9.83 -2.73 3.06
C VAL A 103 10.34 -2.70 1.62
N GLN A 104 10.21 -1.55 0.94
CA GLN A 104 10.69 -1.38 -0.43
C GLN A 104 12.21 -1.57 -0.54
N ARG A 105 12.98 -1.07 0.43
CA ARG A 105 14.44 -1.28 0.50
C ARG A 105 14.84 -2.71 0.85
N GLY A 106 13.92 -3.48 1.43
CA GLY A 106 14.17 -4.84 1.93
C GLY A 106 14.74 -4.88 3.36
N ASP A 107 14.78 -3.76 4.08
CA ASP A 107 15.18 -3.70 5.49
C ASP A 107 14.14 -4.38 6.40
N VAL A 108 12.88 -4.39 5.96
CA VAL A 108 11.75 -5.06 6.61
C VAL A 108 11.14 -6.06 5.64
N SER A 109 10.95 -7.30 6.08
CA SER A 109 10.29 -8.34 5.30
C SER A 109 8.93 -8.67 5.91
N PRO A 110 7.83 -8.09 5.42
CA PRO A 110 6.49 -8.38 5.92
C PRO A 110 5.99 -9.73 5.38
N ASP A 111 5.06 -10.35 6.11
CA ASP A 111 4.31 -11.52 5.64
C ASP A 111 3.27 -11.08 4.61
N LEU A 112 3.72 -10.92 3.36
CA LEU A 112 2.94 -10.57 2.20
C LEU A 112 3.23 -11.58 1.08
N PRO A 113 2.25 -11.92 0.24
CA PRO A 113 2.46 -12.85 -0.86
C PRO A 113 3.47 -12.26 -1.85
N ASP A 114 4.56 -13.00 -2.07
CA ASP A 114 5.50 -12.69 -3.15
C ASP A 114 4.80 -12.77 -4.50
N ARG A 115 5.29 -11.98 -5.46
CA ARG A 115 4.85 -12.08 -6.84
C ARG A 115 5.27 -13.44 -7.39
N GLU A 116 4.32 -14.17 -7.98
CA GLU A 116 4.64 -15.40 -8.69
C GLU A 116 5.69 -15.09 -9.77
N THR A 117 6.81 -15.80 -9.73
CA THR A 117 7.71 -15.84 -10.87
C THR A 117 6.96 -16.57 -11.97
N GLU A 118 6.66 -15.87 -13.06
CA GLU A 118 6.44 -16.57 -14.32
C GLU A 118 7.66 -17.47 -14.51
N GLU A 119 7.46 -18.78 -14.47
CA GLU A 119 8.48 -19.76 -14.87
C GLU A 119 8.71 -19.62 -16.39
N GLU A 120 9.28 -18.50 -16.81
CA GLU A 120 9.79 -18.32 -18.16
C GLU A 120 11.24 -18.79 -18.19
N THR A 121 11.40 -20.09 -18.45
CA THR A 121 12.25 -20.58 -19.55
C THR A 121 13.31 -19.57 -20.02
N GLY A 122 14.44 -19.49 -19.31
CA GLY A 122 15.66 -18.91 -19.85
C GLY A 122 15.72 -17.39 -20.04
N SER A 123 14.85 -16.60 -19.41
CA SER A 123 15.03 -15.14 -19.38
C SER A 123 15.56 -14.70 -18.02
N ASN A 124 16.73 -14.07 -18.08
CA ASN A 124 17.47 -13.52 -16.96
C ASN A 124 16.78 -12.23 -16.47
N THR A 125 15.53 -12.34 -16.03
CA THR A 125 14.74 -11.21 -15.56
C THR A 125 15.03 -10.99 -14.08
N PRO A 126 15.60 -9.85 -13.67
CA PRO A 126 15.98 -9.62 -12.29
C PRO A 126 14.75 -9.51 -11.41
N ILE A 127 14.69 -10.34 -10.37
CA ILE A 127 13.77 -10.12 -9.25
C ILE A 127 14.57 -9.37 -8.20
N GLY A 128 14.43 -8.04 -8.20
CA GLY A 128 15.12 -7.14 -7.29
C GLY A 128 15.90 -6.02 -8.01
N PRO A 129 16.50 -5.08 -7.26
CA PRO A 129 17.25 -3.94 -7.83
C PRO A 129 18.56 -4.37 -8.52
N ILE A 130 18.94 -5.64 -8.43
CA ILE A 130 20.19 -6.15 -8.99
C ILE A 130 19.88 -7.14 -10.11
N ALA A 131 20.19 -6.72 -11.33
CA ALA A 131 20.22 -7.56 -12.52
C ALA A 131 21.58 -8.26 -12.63
N TYR A 132 21.60 -9.58 -12.58
CA TYR A 132 22.80 -10.37 -12.90
C TYR A 132 22.51 -11.23 -14.11
N GLY A 133 23.29 -11.08 -15.20
CA GLY A 133 23.18 -11.88 -16.42
C GLY A 133 24.42 -11.78 -17.30
N SER A 134 24.68 -12.83 -18.07
CA SER A 134 25.75 -12.86 -19.08
C SER A 134 25.17 -12.97 -20.49
N ASN A 135 25.86 -12.40 -21.48
CA ASN A 135 25.46 -12.56 -22.88
C ASN A 135 25.47 -14.06 -23.27
N PRO A 136 24.47 -14.60 -23.98
CA PRO A 136 24.50 -15.97 -24.46
C PRO A 136 25.75 -16.25 -25.30
N LYS A 137 26.24 -17.50 -25.23
CA LYS A 137 27.48 -17.91 -25.89
C LYS A 137 27.37 -17.69 -27.41
N ARG A 138 28.29 -16.89 -27.97
CA ARG A 138 28.36 -16.63 -29.41
C ARG A 138 28.75 -17.92 -30.16
N CYS A 139 27.83 -18.49 -30.91
CA CYS A 139 28.12 -19.57 -31.86
C CYS A 139 28.53 -18.96 -33.20
N GLN A 140 29.77 -19.16 -33.63
CA GLN A 140 30.20 -18.84 -35.00
C GLN A 140 30.00 -20.09 -35.86
N HIS A 141 29.20 -19.98 -36.92
CA HIS A 141 29.12 -21.01 -37.96
C HIS A 141 30.32 -20.82 -38.91
N PHE A 142 31.10 -21.89 -39.11
CA PHE A 142 32.16 -21.99 -40.11
C PHE A 142 31.62 -22.57 -41.42
#